data_AF-A0ABD5XRR5-F1
#
_entry.id   AF-A0ABD5XRR5-F1
#
_cell.length_a   1.000
_cell.length_b   1.000
_cell.length_c   1.000
_cell.angle_alpha   90.00
_cell.angle_beta   90.00
_cell.angle_gamma   90.00
#
_symmetry.space_group_name_H-M   'P 1'
#
loop_
_entity.id
_entity.type
_entity.pdbx_description
1 polymer ?
#
loop_
_entity_poly.entity_id
_entity_poly.type
_entity_poly.pdbx_seq_one_letter_code
_entity_poly.pdbx_strand_id
1 'polypeptide(L)' 'MTVANVVPTAEEWSDSWGAPIQPSEPVARIAADETTIPADADGMNCSL' A
#
# COMPACT_ATOMS: atom_id res chain seq x y z
N MET A 1 2.30 -7.57 3.37
CA MET A 1 1.75 -6.46 2.54
C MET A 1 0.29 -6.72 2.23
N THR A 2 -0.54 -5.68 2.10
CA THR A 2 -1.94 -5.81 1.67
C THR A 2 -2.11 -5.16 0.30
N VAL A 3 -2.79 -5.84 -0.61
CA VAL A 3 -3.11 -5.30 -1.95
C VAL A 3 -4.57 -4.89 -1.97
N ALA A 4 -4.83 -3.66 -2.38
CA ALA A 4 -6.16 -3.10 -2.57
C ALA A 4 -6.17 -2.26 -3.85
N ASN A 5 -7.34 -2.13 -4.47
CA ASN A 5 -7.51 -1.24 -5.61
C ASN A 5 -7.72 0.19 -5.11
N VAL A 6 -7.49 1.16 -6.00
CA VAL A 6 -7.88 2.55 -5.76
C VAL A 6 -9.34 2.74 -6.16
N VAL A 7 -10.12 3.33 -5.25
CA VAL A 7 -11.53 3.67 -5.45
C VAL A 7 -11.78 5.12 -4.99
N PRO A 8 -12.87 5.77 -5.44
CA PRO A 8 -13.26 7.06 -4.89
C PRO A 8 -13.43 6.98 -3.38
N THR A 9 -13.04 8.04 -2.67
CA THR A 9 -13.25 8.14 -1.21
C THR A 9 -14.74 8.08 -0.90
N ALA A 10 -15.12 7.21 0.04
CA ALA A 10 -16.51 7.09 0.45
C ALA A 10 -16.96 8.35 1.20
N GLU A 11 -18.24 8.69 1.07
CA GLU A 11 -18.79 9.95 1.62
C GLU A 11 -18.59 10.07 3.14
N GLU A 12 -18.68 8.95 3.86
CA GLU A 12 -18.45 8.92 5.31
C GLU A 12 -17.01 9.28 5.74
N TRP A 13 -16.05 9.23 4.81
CA TRP A 13 -14.64 9.55 5.05
C TRP A 13 -14.17 10.81 4.34
N SER A 14 -15.05 11.50 3.60
CA SER A 14 -14.66 12.65 2.75
C SER A 14 -13.92 13.74 3.51
N ASP A 15 -14.35 14.00 4.74
CA ASP A 15 -13.85 15.11 5.55
C ASP A 15 -12.57 14.76 6.31
N SER A 16 -12.32 13.47 6.56
CA SER A 16 -11.19 13.00 7.37
C SER A 16 -10.04 12.42 6.54
N TRP A 17 -10.33 11.86 5.36
CA TRP A 17 -9.34 11.16 4.55
C TRP A 17 -8.37 12.11 3.84
N GLY A 18 -8.86 13.30 3.44
CA GLY A 18 -8.03 14.35 2.85
C GLY A 18 -7.55 14.08 1.42
N ALA A 19 -8.11 13.07 0.74
CA ALA A 19 -7.83 12.76 -0.66
C ALA A 19 -9.10 12.31 -1.41
N PRO A 20 -9.17 12.47 -2.75
CA PRO A 20 -10.32 12.07 -3.55
C PRO A 20 -10.43 10.55 -3.78
N ILE A 21 -9.38 9.81 -3.47
CA ILE A 21 -9.31 8.36 -3.65
C ILE A 21 -8.81 7.68 -2.37
N GLN A 22 -9.33 6.48 -2.10
CA GLN A 22 -8.94 5.62 -0.99
C GLN A 22 -8.69 4.17 -1.44
N PRO A 23 -8.05 3.33 -0.61
CA PRO A 23 -7.99 1.90 -0.82
C PRO A 23 -9.38 1.25 -0.75
N SER A 24 -9.64 0.28 -1.64
CA SER A 24 -10.77 -0.63 -1.55
C SER A 24 -10.62 -1.60 -0.36
N GLU A 25 -11.61 -2.47 -0.19
CA GLU A 25 -11.41 -3.67 0.63
C GLU A 25 -10.18 -4.47 0.13
N PRO A 26 -9.42 -5.11 1.04
CA PRO A 26 -8.27 -5.93 0.67
C PRO A 26 -8.63 -7.02 -0.34
N VAL A 27 -7.91 -7.04 -1.46
CA VAL A 27 -8.02 -8.09 -2.48
C VAL A 27 -7.12 -9.27 -2.13
N ALA A 28 -5.94 -8.99 -1.56
CA ALA A 28 -5.00 -10.01 -1.14
C ALA A 28 -4.16 -9.56 0.06
N ARG A 29 -3.68 -10.54 0.81
CA ARG A 29 -2.68 -10.36 1.87
C ARG A 29 -1.47 -11.25 1.54
N ILE A 30 -0.32 -10.61 1.46
CA ILE A 30 0.96 -11.26 1.14
C ILE A 30 1.79 -11.33 2.43
N ALA A 31 2.39 -12.49 2.70
CA ALA A 31 3.11 -12.76 3.93
C ALA A 31 4.39 -11.91 4.05
N ALA A 32 4.92 -11.79 5.27
CA ALA A 32 6.07 -10.91 5.55
C ALA A 32 7.37 -11.40 4.87
N ASP A 33 7.55 -12.72 4.83
CA ASP A 33 8.64 -13.43 4.17
C ASP A 33 8.61 -13.29 2.64
N GLU A 34 7.45 -12.95 2.07
CA GLU A 34 7.26 -12.72 0.63
C GLU A 34 7.26 -11.23 0.25
N THR A 35 7.30 -10.31 1.23
CA THR A 35 7.11 -8.86 0.98
C THR A 35 8.32 -8.02 1.35
N THR A 36 9.41 -8.67 1.73
CA THR A 36 10.68 -8.02 2.02
C THR A 36 11.62 -8.18 0.84
N ILE A 37 12.04 -7.07 0.23
CA ILE A 37 13.18 -7.09 -0.68
C ILE A 37 14.43 -7.26 0.19
N PRO A 38 15.30 -8.25 -0.08
CA PRO A 38 16.54 -8.44 0.69
C PRO A 38 17.36 -7.15 0.75
N ALA A 39 17.99 -6.89 1.90
CA ALA A 39 18.76 -5.66 2.12
C ALA A 39 19.96 -5.53 1.17
N ASP A 40 20.45 -6.65 0.65
CA ASP A 40 21.55 -6.79 -0.32
C ASP A 40 21.08 -6.86 -1.78
N ALA A 41 19.77 -6.76 -2.04
CA ALA A 41 19.27 -6.72 -3.41
C ALA A 41 19.80 -5.48 -4.15
N ASP A 42 20.12 -5.64 -5.43
CA ASP A 42 20.75 -4.60 -6.27
C ASP A 42 20.00 -3.24 -6.26
N GLY A 43 18.67 -3.26 -6.04
CA GLY A 43 17.82 -2.06 -5.96
C GLY A 43 17.68 -1.41 -4.57
N MET A 44 18.23 -2.02 -3.52
CA MET A 44 18.19 -1.51 -2.13
C MET A 44 19.48 -0.81 -1.69
N ASN A 45 20.46 -0.67 -2.59
CA ASN A 45 21.69 0.10 -2.38
C ASN A 45 21.41 1.61 -2.46
N CYS A 46 20.72 2.16 -1.46
CA CYS A 46 20.64 3.61 -1.28
C CYS A 46 21.98 4.12 -0.75
N SER A 47 22.76 4.84 -1.57
CA SER A 47 23.84 5.69 -1.07
C SER A 47 23.22 6.92 -0.42
N LEU A 48 23.24 6.97 0.91
CA LEU A 48 22.82 8.15 1.68
C LEU A 48 23.79 9.32 1.47
#